data_AF-A0A075I6P5-F1
#
_entry.id   AF-A0A075I6P5-F1
#
_cell.length_a   1.000
_cell.length_b   1.000
_cell.length_c   1.000
_cell.angle_alpha   90.00
_cell.angle_beta   90.00
_cell.angle_gamma   90.00
#
_symmetry.space_group_name_H-M   'P 1'
#
loop_
_entity.id
_entity.type
_entity.pdbx_description
1 polymer ?
#
loop_
_entity_poly.entity_id
_entity_poly.type
_entity_poly.pdbx_seq_one_letter_code
_entity_poly.pdbx_strand_id
1 'polypeptide(L)' 'MLAAFGMASNATDDGIEISGGQVPARPKSPVETHGDHRIAMTAMVLASKVGGSIVNPEVSAVTDPGFIERLTGLGK' A
#
# COMPACT_ATOMS: atom_id res chain seq x y z
N MET A 1 1.67 7.99 -2.04
CA MET A 1 1.72 6.60 -1.51
C MET A 1 3.05 5.91 -1.80
N LEU A 2 3.44 5.63 -3.06
CA LEU A 2 4.67 4.88 -3.39
C LEU A 2 5.97 5.46 -2.79
N ALA A 3 6.14 6.79 -2.84
CA ALA A 3 7.29 7.47 -2.24
C ALA A 3 7.41 7.26 -0.72
N ALA A 4 6.31 7.01 -0.01
CA ALA A 4 6.34 6.70 1.42
C ALA A 4 7.03 5.35 1.70
N PHE A 5 6.98 4.44 0.73
CA PHE A 5 7.72 3.18 0.74
C PHE A 5 9.11 3.28 0.07
N GLY A 6 9.61 4.50 -0.15
CA GLY A 6 10.92 4.73 -0.76
C GLY A 6 11.00 4.41 -2.26
N MET A 7 9.87 4.23 -2.94
CA MET A 7 9.85 3.92 -4.36
C MET A 7 9.71 5.19 -5.20
N ALA A 8 10.54 5.31 -6.23
CA ALA A 8 10.46 6.36 -7.23
C ALA A 8 9.40 6.04 -8.29
N SER A 9 8.60 7.05 -8.60
CA SER A 9 7.58 7.02 -9.66
C SER A 9 7.42 8.43 -10.22
N ASN A 10 7.16 8.53 -11.52
CA ASN A 10 6.87 9.81 -12.17
C ASN A 10 5.41 9.79 -12.66
N ALA A 11 4.62 10.78 -12.27
CA ALA A 11 3.28 10.95 -12.83
C ALA A 11 3.40 11.59 -14.22
N THR A 12 2.68 11.05 -15.20
CA THR A 12 2.56 11.61 -16.55
C THR A 12 1.16 12.20 -16.72
N ASP A 13 0.91 12.86 -17.85
CA ASP A 13 -0.41 13.44 -18.14
C ASP A 13 -1.53 12.37 -18.25
N ASP A 14 -1.17 11.14 -18.60
CA ASP A 14 -2.08 10.03 -18.88
C ASP A 14 -1.83 8.79 -18.00
N GLY A 15 -0.93 8.86 -17.03
CA GLY A 15 -0.55 7.68 -16.26
C GLY A 15 0.56 7.87 -15.23
N ILE A 16 1.31 6.79 -15.02
CA ILE A 16 2.41 6.73 -14.07
C ILE A 16 3.53 5.83 -14.61
N GLU A 17 4.76 6.32 -14.54
CA GLU A 17 5.97 5.57 -14.86
C GLU A 17 6.65 5.12 -13.58
N ILE A 18 7.00 3.84 -13.50
CA ILE A 18 7.67 3.24 -12.35
C ILE A 18 8.79 2.34 -12.87
N SER A 19 10.04 2.63 -12.52
CA SER A 19 11.17 1.78 -12.88
C SER A 19 11.09 0.44 -12.14
N GLY A 20 11.33 -0.66 -12.84
CA GLY A 20 11.43 -1.99 -12.24
C GLY A 20 12.67 -2.17 -11.36
N GLY A 21 12.71 -3.25 -10.58
CA GLY A 21 13.87 -3.63 -9.77
C GLY A 21 14.09 -2.80 -8.49
N GLN A 22 13.18 -1.88 -8.17
CA GLN A 22 13.23 -1.11 -6.93
C GLN A 22 12.89 -2.00 -5.71
N VAL A 23 13.49 -1.68 -4.57
CA VAL A 23 13.24 -2.38 -3.30
C VAL A 23 12.49 -1.43 -2.36
N PRO A 24 11.25 -1.77 -1.94
CA PRO A 24 10.51 -0.94 -1.01
C PRO A 24 11.19 -0.93 0.38
N ALA A 25 10.95 0.13 1.13
CA ALA A 25 11.43 0.32 2.50
C ALA A 25 10.28 0.64 3.45
N ARG A 26 10.48 0.38 4.74
CA ARG A 26 9.51 0.70 5.79
C ARG A 26 9.21 2.21 5.81
N PRO A 27 7.94 2.64 5.69
CA PRO A 27 7.58 4.04 5.84
C PRO A 27 7.94 4.59 7.22
N LYS A 28 8.34 5.86 7.28
CA LYS A 28 8.67 6.56 8.55
C LYS A 28 7.44 7.03 9.32
N SER A 29 6.32 7.19 8.63
CA SER A 29 5.03 7.64 9.18
C SER A 29 3.89 6.77 8.65
N PRO A 30 2.71 6.77 9.30
CA PRO A 30 1.52 6.15 8.73
C PRO A 30 1.25 6.63 7.30
N VAL A 31 0.85 5.71 6.42
CA VAL A 31 0.59 6.00 5.01
C VAL A 31 -0.87 6.38 4.83
N GLU A 32 -1.10 7.59 4.32
CA GLU A 32 -2.42 8.10 3.95
C GLU A 32 -2.93 7.44 2.66
N THR A 33 -4.20 7.02 2.69
CA THR A 33 -4.90 6.33 1.59
C THR A 33 -6.05 7.16 1.03
N HIS A 34 -6.37 8.28 1.67
CA HIS A 34 -7.45 9.20 1.29
C HIS A 34 -8.82 8.53 1.12
N GLY A 35 -9.06 7.41 1.81
CA GLY A 35 -10.31 6.66 1.74
C GLY A 35 -10.52 5.86 0.45
N ASP A 36 -9.52 5.72 -0.42
CA ASP A 36 -9.61 4.83 -1.58
C ASP A 36 -9.19 3.39 -1.18
N HIS A 37 -10.13 2.45 -1.32
CA HIS A 37 -9.94 1.04 -0.97
C HIS A 37 -8.83 0.37 -1.76
N ARG A 38 -8.63 0.72 -3.05
CA ARG A 38 -7.55 0.16 -3.87
C ARG A 38 -6.19 0.67 -3.42
N ILE A 39 -6.10 1.97 -3.09
CA ILE A 39 -4.86 2.55 -2.55
C ILE A 39 -4.55 1.91 -1.19
N ALA A 40 -5.55 1.72 -0.33
CA ALA A 40 -5.39 1.08 0.97
C ALA A 40 -4.91 -0.38 0.84
N MET A 41 -5.56 -1.19 0.00
CA MET A 41 -5.16 -2.58 -0.26
C MET A 41 -3.73 -2.66 -0.81
N THR A 42 -3.38 -1.79 -1.76
CA THR A 42 -2.02 -1.74 -2.33
C THR A 42 -0.98 -1.40 -1.27
N ALA A 43 -1.25 -0.38 -0.44
CA ALA A 43 -0.35 0.03 0.62
C ALA A 43 -0.20 -1.06 1.71
N MET A 44 -1.26 -1.80 2.02
CA MET A 44 -1.22 -2.93 2.94
C MET A 44 -0.36 -4.09 2.42
N VAL A 45 -0.43 -4.41 1.12
CA VAL A 45 0.46 -5.42 0.51
C VAL A 45 1.92 -4.99 0.56
N LEU A 46 2.22 -3.71 0.32
CA LEU A 46 3.59 -3.21 0.48
C LEU A 46 4.03 -3.29 1.95
N ALA A 47 3.18 -2.87 2.88
CA ALA A 47 3.46 -2.92 4.31
C ALA A 47 3.61 -4.35 4.85
N SER A 48 2.96 -5.36 4.26
CA SER A 48 3.16 -6.76 4.68
C SER A 48 4.60 -7.24 4.40
N LYS A 49 5.27 -6.65 3.40
CA LYS A 49 6.66 -6.99 3.05
C LYS A 49 7.69 -6.24 3.89
N VAL A 50 7.47 -4.95 4.15
CA VAL A 50 8.50 -4.06 4.75
C VAL A 50 8.10 -3.48 6.11
N GLY A 51 6.91 -3.82 6.61
CA GLY A 51 6.28 -3.19 7.77
C GLY A 51 5.70 -1.81 7.45
N GLY A 52 5.09 -1.19 8.46
CA GLY A 52 4.46 0.12 8.36
C GLY A 52 3.04 0.10 8.91
N SER A 53 2.43 1.29 8.99
CA SER A 53 1.05 1.46 9.41
C SER A 53 0.29 2.20 8.31
N ILE A 54 -0.95 1.82 8.09
CA ILE A 54 -1.84 2.41 7.08
C ILE A 54 -2.95 3.16 7.82
N VAL A 55 -3.30 4.35 7.34
CA VAL A 55 -4.44 5.10 7.87
C VAL A 55 -5.73 4.54 7.29
N ASN A 56 -6.71 4.25 8.17
CA ASN A 56 -8.02 3.70 7.82
C ASN A 56 -7.93 2.45 6.91
N PRO A 57 -7.27 1.35 7.35
CA PRO A 57 -7.21 0.11 6.57
C PRO A 57 -8.58 -0.56 6.35
N GLU A 58 -9.55 -0.29 7.24
CA GLU A 58 -10.91 -0.83 7.23
C GLU A 58 -11.70 -0.44 5.97
N VAL A 59 -11.32 0.62 5.25
CA VAL A 59 -11.93 1.00 3.97
C VAL A 59 -11.84 -0.10 2.90
N SER A 60 -10.89 -1.03 3.03
CA SER A 60 -10.81 -2.22 2.16
C SER A 60 -12.07 -3.11 2.23
N ALA A 61 -12.77 -3.10 3.37
CA ALA A 61 -13.98 -3.90 3.56
C ALA A 61 -15.16 -3.46 2.68
N VAL A 62 -15.10 -2.23 2.11
CA VAL A 62 -16.09 -1.75 1.12
C VAL A 62 -16.16 -2.69 -0.08
N THR A 63 -15.02 -3.24 -0.50
CA THR A 63 -14.95 -4.17 -1.63
C THR A 63 -14.63 -5.60 -1.24
N ASP A 64 -13.94 -5.80 -0.11
CA ASP A 64 -13.47 -7.11 0.31
C ASP A 64 -13.34 -7.20 1.85
N PRO A 65 -14.42 -7.56 2.55
CA PRO A 65 -14.46 -7.64 4.01
C PRO A 65 -13.39 -8.57 4.62
N GLY A 66 -13.01 -9.63 3.90
CA GLY A 66 -12.04 -10.62 4.38
C GLY A 66 -10.58 -10.29 4.04
N PHE A 67 -10.30 -9.15 3.40
CA PHE A 67 -8.98 -8.84 2.87
C PHE A 67 -7.88 -8.87 3.96
N ILE A 68 -8.11 -8.18 5.08
CA ILE A 68 -7.13 -8.05 6.17
C ILE A 68 -6.88 -9.41 6.84
N GLU A 69 -7.92 -10.19 7.08
CA GLU A 69 -7.82 -11.52 7.67
C GLU A 69 -6.96 -12.45 6.80
N ARG A 70 -7.22 -12.46 5.48
CA ARG A 70 -6.41 -13.24 4.55
C ARG A 70 -4.97 -12.75 4.51
N LEU A 71 -4.73 -11.44 4.41
CA LEU A 71 -3.38 -10.87 4.35
C LEU A 71 -2.54 -11.21 5.58
N THR A 72 -3.13 -11.13 6.78
CA THR A 72 -2.46 -11.42 8.06
C THR A 72 -2.37 -12.92 8.38
N GLY A 73 -3.26 -13.73 7.80
CA GLY A 73 -3.24 -15.19 7.95
C GLY A 73 -2.16 -15.90 7.14
N LEU A 74 -1.61 -15.29 6.08
CA LEU A 74 -0.63 -15.90 5.17
C LEU A 74 0.78 -16.08 5.77
N GLY A 75 1.09 -15.41 6.88
CA GLY A 75 2.39 -15.48 7.56
C GLY A 75 2.44 -16.46 8.74
N LYS A 76 1.41 -17.30 8.89
CA LYS A 76 1.32 -18.33 9.93
C LYS A 76 1.84 -19.67 9.44
#